data_AF-A0A8T8SBN1-F1
#
_entry.id   AF-A0A8T8SBN1-F1
#
_cell.length_a   1.000
_cell.length_b   1.000
_cell.length_c   1.000
_cell.angle_alpha   90.00
_cell.angle_beta   90.00
_cell.angle_gamma   90.00
#
_symmetry.space_group_name_H-M   'P 1'
#
loop_
_entity.id
_entity.type
_entity.pdbx_description
1 polymer ?
#
loop_
_entity_poly.entity_id
_entity_poly.type
_entity_poly.pdbx_seq_one_letter_code
_entity_poly.pdbx_strand_id
1 'polypeptide(L)'
;MKPGPSSEITKAVVEVFAATFLGDPAVVFLSESGNKVVARDEELARSIGLAIQADKNLPDTILVDLAPAHPLLVFVEVVATDGPVNERRKEALLELVAASGFPAEHVAFVTAFLDRSAGPFKKTVDALAWGSYAWFAAEPTNLIVLSQAENRLKGLP
;
A
#
# COMPACT_ATOMS: atom_id res chain seq x y z
N MET A 1 -14.90 9.66 6.86
CA MET A 1 -13.81 9.40 7.82
C MET A 1 -14.10 10.01 9.16
N LYS A 2 -14.20 9.16 10.20
CA LYS A 2 -14.13 9.63 11.59
C LYS A 2 -12.75 10.25 11.84
N PRO A 3 -12.66 11.43 12.48
CA PRO A 3 -11.37 12.07 12.77
C PRO A 3 -10.49 11.17 13.65
N GLY A 4 -9.20 11.09 13.31
CA GLY A 4 -8.19 10.37 14.07
C GLY A 4 -6.95 10.04 13.24
N PRO A 5 -5.88 9.50 13.87
CA PRO A 5 -4.59 9.31 13.21
C PRO A 5 -4.65 8.47 11.92
N SER A 6 -5.44 7.39 11.89
CA SER A 6 -5.61 6.59 10.67
C SER A 6 -6.26 7.38 9.54
N SER A 7 -7.26 8.21 9.82
CA SER A 7 -7.90 9.04 8.80
C SER A 7 -6.97 10.12 8.25
N GLU A 8 -6.08 10.67 9.09
CA GLU A 8 -5.08 11.66 8.68
C GLU A 8 -4.05 11.03 7.74
N ILE A 9 -3.53 9.85 8.10
CA ILE A 9 -2.58 9.11 7.26
C ILE A 9 -3.25 8.68 5.95
N THR A 10 -4.48 8.15 6.01
CA THR A 10 -5.25 7.75 4.81
C THR A 10 -5.43 8.91 3.84
N LYS A 11 -5.82 10.08 4.36
CA LYS A 11 -5.94 11.30 3.56
C LYS A 11 -4.59 11.67 2.93
N ALA A 12 -3.51 11.64 3.72
CA ALA A 12 -2.16 11.92 3.23
C ALA A 12 -1.69 10.91 2.17
N VAL A 13 -2.09 9.64 2.26
CA VAL A 13 -1.82 8.64 1.24
C VAL A 13 -2.47 9.03 -0.10
N VAL A 14 -3.75 9.39 -0.08
CA VAL A 14 -4.50 9.74 -1.29
C VAL A 14 -4.06 11.07 -1.87
N GLU A 15 -3.86 12.09 -1.05
CA GLU A 15 -3.62 13.47 -1.52
C GLU A 15 -2.12 13.79 -1.72
N VAL A 16 -1.23 13.14 -0.98
CA VAL A 16 0.21 13.46 -0.97
C VAL A 16 1.05 12.33 -1.54
N PHE A 17 0.96 11.12 -0.99
CA PHE A 17 1.77 9.99 -1.47
C PHE A 17 1.47 9.69 -2.94
N ALA A 18 0.19 9.54 -3.30
CA ALA A 18 -0.21 9.20 -4.66
C ALA A 18 0.29 10.24 -5.68
N ALA A 19 0.11 11.53 -5.39
CA ALA A 19 0.58 12.62 -6.24
C ALA A 19 2.12 12.75 -6.31
N THR A 20 2.84 12.27 -5.29
CA THR A 20 4.30 12.38 -5.21
C THR A 20 5.00 11.23 -5.93
N PHE A 21 4.46 10.01 -5.82
CA PHE A 21 5.15 8.79 -6.27
C PHE A 21 4.52 8.09 -7.47
N LEU A 22 3.31 8.48 -7.88
CA LEU A 22 2.59 7.88 -9.01
C LEU A 22 2.37 8.92 -10.12
N GLY A 23 2.27 8.47 -11.37
CA GLY A 23 2.11 9.35 -12.52
C GLY A 23 0.67 9.77 -12.80
N ASP A 24 -0.24 8.80 -12.86
CA ASP A 24 -1.68 9.00 -13.06
C ASP A 24 -2.47 8.15 -12.04
N PRO A 25 -2.53 8.60 -10.77
CA PRO A 25 -3.09 7.81 -9.69
C PRO A 25 -4.62 7.83 -9.65
N ALA A 26 -5.21 6.68 -9.35
CA ALA A 26 -6.62 6.53 -9.01
C ALA A 26 -6.82 5.65 -7.77
N VAL A 27 -7.90 5.90 -7.01
CA VAL A 27 -8.26 5.11 -5.83
C VAL A 27 -9.21 3.99 -6.25
N VAL A 28 -8.79 2.74 -6.09
CA VAL A 28 -9.62 1.56 -6.42
C VAL A 28 -10.43 1.13 -5.20
N PHE A 29 -9.84 1.18 -4.01
CA PHE A 29 -10.46 0.77 -2.76
C PHE A 29 -9.98 1.63 -1.60
N LEU A 30 -10.89 1.96 -0.70
CA LEU A 30 -10.64 2.72 0.51
C LEU A 30 -11.54 2.21 1.63
N SER A 31 -10.94 1.86 2.76
CA SER A 31 -11.66 1.48 3.97
C SER A 31 -11.20 2.29 5.18
N GLU A 32 -12.08 2.39 6.17
CA GLU A 32 -11.80 3.00 7.47
C GLU A 32 -11.60 1.93 8.54
N SER A 33 -10.97 2.32 9.65
CA SER A 33 -10.82 1.51 10.86
C SER A 33 -12.10 0.74 11.20
N GLY A 34 -11.99 -0.59 11.32
CA GLY A 34 -13.14 -1.48 11.49
C GLY A 34 -13.69 -2.04 10.17
N ASN A 35 -12.89 -2.07 9.10
CA ASN A 35 -13.19 -2.64 7.78
C ASN A 35 -14.45 -2.05 7.12
N LYS A 36 -14.75 -0.78 7.41
CA LYS A 36 -15.87 -0.10 6.77
C LYS A 36 -15.40 0.42 5.41
N VAL A 37 -15.90 -0.17 4.34
CA VAL A 37 -15.64 0.31 2.97
C VAL A 37 -16.22 1.72 2.81
N VAL A 38 -15.37 2.66 2.41
CA VAL A 38 -15.70 4.08 2.18
C VAL A 38 -15.83 4.37 0.69
N ALA A 39 -14.93 3.82 -0.11
CA ALA A 39 -14.97 3.93 -1.56
C ALA A 39 -14.48 2.63 -2.18
N ARG A 40 -15.11 2.25 -3.28
CA ARG A 40 -14.70 1.11 -4.09
C ARG A 40 -15.14 1.35 -5.53
N ASP A 41 -14.18 1.39 -6.44
CA ASP A 41 -14.45 1.52 -7.86
C ASP A 41 -14.35 0.15 -8.53
N GLU A 42 -15.48 -0.53 -8.67
CA GLU A 42 -15.51 -1.84 -9.30
C GLU A 42 -15.30 -1.79 -10.82
N GLU A 43 -15.64 -0.68 -11.46
CA GLU A 43 -15.47 -0.53 -12.91
C GLU A 43 -13.98 -0.38 -13.22
N LEU A 44 -13.29 0.49 -12.49
CA LEU A 44 -11.84 0.64 -12.55
C LEU A 44 -11.12 -0.66 -12.20
N ALA A 45 -11.54 -1.33 -11.11
CA ALA A 45 -10.95 -2.62 -10.74
C ALA A 45 -11.07 -3.65 -11.88
N ARG A 46 -12.25 -3.76 -12.49
CA ARG A 46 -12.48 -4.65 -13.64
C ARG A 46 -11.67 -4.23 -14.87
N SER A 47 -11.55 -2.93 -15.16
CA SER A 47 -10.83 -2.44 -16.33
C SER A 47 -9.33 -2.73 -16.27
N ILE A 48 -8.76 -2.82 -15.06
CA ILE A 48 -7.35 -3.19 -14.84
C ILE A 48 -7.15 -4.69 -14.59
N GLY A 49 -8.19 -5.52 -14.74
CA GLY A 49 -8.11 -6.98 -14.53
C GLY A 49 -8.02 -7.42 -13.06
N LEU A 50 -8.40 -6.55 -12.12
CA LEU A 50 -8.42 -6.84 -10.70
C LEU A 50 -9.83 -7.21 -10.22
N ALA A 51 -10.00 -8.47 -9.84
CA ALA A 51 -11.22 -8.94 -9.17
C ALA A 51 -11.07 -8.80 -7.65
N ILE A 52 -11.41 -7.63 -7.11
CA ILE A 52 -11.41 -7.44 -5.65
C ILE A 52 -12.56 -8.26 -5.06
N GLN A 53 -12.28 -9.42 -4.47
CA GLN A 53 -13.27 -10.08 -3.63
C GLN A 53 -13.21 -9.50 -2.22
N ALA A 54 -14.33 -9.54 -1.49
CA ALA A 54 -14.33 -9.15 -0.10
C ALA A 54 -13.45 -10.13 0.69
N ASP A 55 -12.25 -9.69 1.07
CA ASP A 55 -11.28 -10.49 1.80
C ASP A 55 -10.86 -9.74 3.07
N LYS A 56 -10.69 -10.48 4.16
CA LYS A 56 -10.26 -9.93 5.46
C LYS A 56 -8.83 -9.39 5.45
N ASN A 57 -8.05 -9.74 4.43
CA ASN A 57 -6.66 -9.34 4.26
C ASN A 57 -6.51 -8.10 3.37
N LEU A 58 -7.61 -7.56 2.78
CA LEU A 58 -7.56 -6.31 2.03
C LEU A 58 -6.98 -5.20 2.93
N PRO A 59 -6.06 -4.37 2.41
CA PRO A 59 -5.49 -3.29 3.19
C PRO A 59 -6.45 -2.12 3.28
N ASP A 60 -6.07 -1.09 4.04
CA ASP A 60 -6.86 0.12 4.18
C ASP A 60 -7.11 0.84 2.85
N THR A 61 -6.13 0.86 1.94
CA THR A 61 -6.23 1.55 0.64
C THR A 61 -5.60 0.73 -0.49
N ILE A 62 -6.25 0.72 -1.65
CA ILE A 62 -5.68 0.21 -2.91
C ILE A 62 -5.68 1.35 -3.91
N LEU A 63 -4.49 1.72 -4.38
CA LEU A 63 -4.29 2.69 -5.45
C LEU A 63 -3.90 1.95 -6.73
N VAL A 64 -4.16 2.58 -7.87
CA VAL A 64 -3.59 2.18 -9.15
C VAL A 64 -2.92 3.39 -9.80
N ASP A 65 -1.76 3.18 -10.40
CA ASP A 65 -1.14 4.14 -11.32
C ASP A 65 -1.35 3.68 -12.76
N LEU A 66 -2.03 4.52 -13.55
CA LEU A 66 -2.38 4.26 -14.94
C LEU A 66 -1.34 4.81 -15.93
N ALA A 67 -0.33 5.55 -15.46
CA ALA A 67 0.70 6.12 -16.33
C ALA A 67 1.62 5.08 -17.00
N PRO A 68 2.02 3.97 -16.34
CA PRO A 68 2.83 2.94 -17.00
C PRO A 68 2.04 2.12 -18.03
N ALA A 69 2.74 1.46 -18.95
CA ALA A 69 2.10 0.64 -20.01
C ALA A 69 1.24 -0.50 -19.46
N HIS A 70 1.65 -1.09 -18.32
CA HIS A 70 0.81 -1.96 -17.52
C HIS A 70 0.51 -1.24 -16.20
N PRO A 71 -0.76 -1.13 -15.77
CA PRO A 71 -1.11 -0.46 -14.52
C PRO A 71 -0.30 -1.00 -13.34
N LEU A 72 0.17 -0.11 -12.46
CA LEU A 72 0.82 -0.48 -11.21
C LEU A 72 -0.20 -0.47 -10.09
N LEU A 73 -0.41 -1.61 -9.43
CA LEU A 73 -1.28 -1.74 -8.28
C LEU A 73 -0.49 -1.48 -6.99
N VAL A 74 -1.00 -0.64 -6.10
CA VAL A 74 -0.34 -0.30 -4.83
C VAL A 74 -1.26 -0.60 -3.66
N PHE A 75 -0.92 -1.63 -2.90
CA PHE A 75 -1.58 -1.95 -1.63
C PHE A 75 -0.97 -1.11 -0.51
N VAL A 76 -1.77 -0.28 0.16
CA VAL A 76 -1.32 0.62 1.22
C VAL A 76 -2.05 0.31 2.53
N GLU A 77 -1.27 -0.09 3.54
CA GLU A 77 -1.75 -0.25 4.91
C GLU A 77 -1.46 1.00 5.74
N VAL A 78 -2.43 1.47 6.52
CA VAL A 78 -2.33 2.69 7.32
C VAL A 78 -2.14 2.35 8.80
N VAL A 79 -0.92 2.56 9.30
CA VAL A 79 -0.54 2.13 10.66
C VAL A 79 -0.51 3.31 11.62
N ALA A 80 -1.58 3.44 12.40
CA ALA A 80 -1.66 4.34 13.55
C ALA A 80 -1.25 3.68 14.88
N THR A 81 -1.39 2.35 14.99
CA THR A 81 -1.07 1.61 16.23
C THR A 81 -0.29 0.33 15.98
N ASP A 82 -0.81 -0.56 15.13
CA ASP A 82 -0.23 -1.87 14.82
C ASP A 82 -0.77 -2.37 13.47
N GLY A 83 -0.23 -3.48 12.97
CA GLY A 83 -0.70 -4.21 11.80
C GLY A 83 -0.11 -3.71 10.49
N PRO A 84 1.23 -3.66 10.33
CA PRO A 84 1.83 -3.28 9.05
C PRO A 84 1.57 -4.34 7.96
N VAL A 85 1.97 -4.03 6.72
CA VAL A 85 2.18 -5.09 5.73
C VAL A 85 3.36 -5.97 6.18
N ASN A 86 3.03 -7.11 6.77
CA ASN A 86 3.98 -8.17 7.11
C ASN A 86 4.04 -9.25 6.03
N GLU A 87 5.00 -10.18 6.12
CA GLU A 87 5.20 -11.22 5.10
C GLU A 87 3.95 -12.04 4.84
N ARG A 88 3.28 -12.51 5.90
CA ARG A 88 2.03 -13.27 5.78
C ARG A 88 0.94 -12.50 5.03
N ARG A 89 0.78 -11.20 5.32
CA ARG A 89 -0.22 -10.36 4.66
C ARG A 89 0.16 -10.08 3.21
N LYS A 90 1.45 -9.83 2.95
CA LYS A 90 1.98 -9.67 1.60
C LYS A 90 1.72 -10.92 0.75
N GLU A 91 2.02 -12.10 1.26
CA GLU A 91 1.75 -13.39 0.59
C GLU A 91 0.26 -13.56 0.27
N ALA A 92 -0.62 -13.33 1.24
CA ALA A 92 -2.07 -13.43 1.04
C ALA A 92 -2.60 -12.45 -0.04
N LEU A 93 -2.05 -11.24 -0.10
CA LEU A 93 -2.41 -10.26 -1.13
C LEU A 93 -1.87 -10.67 -2.51
N LEU A 94 -0.66 -11.22 -2.58
CA LEU A 94 -0.10 -11.76 -3.83
C LEU A 94 -0.94 -12.93 -4.35
N GLU A 95 -1.41 -13.83 -3.48
CA GLU A 95 -2.32 -14.92 -3.85
C GLU A 95 -3.65 -14.39 -4.42
N LEU A 96 -4.21 -13.34 -3.81
CA LEU A 96 -5.43 -12.70 -4.29
C LEU A 96 -5.26 -12.10 -5.69
N VAL A 97 -4.17 -11.37 -5.91
CA VAL A 97 -3.82 -10.79 -7.22
C VAL A 97 -3.57 -11.88 -8.26
N ALA A 98 -2.83 -12.94 -7.90
CA ALA A 98 -2.56 -14.05 -8.81
C ALA A 98 -3.86 -14.76 -9.22
N ALA A 99 -4.81 -14.92 -8.29
CA ALA A 99 -6.12 -15.49 -8.57
C ALA A 99 -6.97 -14.63 -9.54
N SER A 100 -6.72 -13.31 -9.63
CA SER A 100 -7.35 -12.45 -10.63
C SER A 100 -6.60 -12.40 -11.97
N GLY A 101 -5.45 -13.07 -12.08
CA GLY A 101 -4.60 -13.05 -13.27
C GLY A 101 -3.80 -11.75 -13.45
N PHE A 102 -3.72 -10.92 -12.42
CA PHE A 102 -2.92 -9.69 -12.46
C PHE A 102 -1.44 -10.03 -12.21
N PRO A 103 -0.47 -9.48 -12.98
CA PRO A 103 0.93 -9.87 -12.84
C PRO A 103 1.54 -9.31 -11.54
N ALA A 104 2.19 -10.17 -10.76
CA ALA A 104 2.74 -9.83 -9.45
C ALA A 104 3.88 -8.80 -9.50
N GLU A 105 4.61 -8.73 -10.62
CA GLU A 105 5.66 -7.74 -10.88
C GLU A 105 5.12 -6.30 -10.99
N HIS A 106 3.81 -6.14 -11.21
CA HIS A 106 3.12 -4.85 -11.26
C HIS A 106 2.38 -4.54 -9.94
N VAL A 107 2.84 -5.11 -8.83
CA VAL A 107 2.28 -4.88 -7.49
C VAL A 107 3.32 -4.31 -6.55
N ALA A 108 2.95 -3.24 -5.85
CA ALA A 108 3.72 -2.65 -4.77
C ALA A 108 2.96 -2.73 -3.43
N PHE A 109 3.73 -2.83 -2.35
CA PHE A 109 3.22 -2.88 -0.98
C PHE A 109 3.80 -1.73 -0.18
N VAL A 110 2.95 -0.95 0.47
CA VAL A 110 3.34 0.23 1.25
C VAL A 110 2.72 0.14 2.64
N THR A 111 3.52 0.36 3.67
CA THR A 111 3.00 0.68 5.00
C THR A 111 3.18 2.17 5.25
N ALA A 112 2.08 2.89 5.46
CA ALA A 112 2.04 4.32 5.67
C ALA A 112 1.93 4.65 7.17
N PHE A 113 2.76 5.59 7.62
CA PHE A 113 2.81 6.08 8.98
C PHE A 113 2.68 7.61 8.99
N LEU A 114 2.37 8.18 10.15
CA LEU A 114 2.42 9.63 10.33
C LEU A 114 3.87 10.14 10.36
N ASP A 115 4.71 9.55 11.21
CA ASP A 115 6.06 10.04 11.49
C ASP A 115 7.01 8.89 11.82
N ARG A 116 8.25 8.96 11.31
CA ARG A 116 9.28 7.92 11.46
C ARG A 116 9.84 7.81 12.88
N SER A 117 9.81 8.88 13.64
CA SER A 117 10.25 8.91 15.04
C SER A 117 9.15 8.45 16.02
N ALA A 118 7.92 8.30 15.56
CA ALA A 118 6.77 7.97 16.40
C ALA A 118 6.73 6.49 16.82
N GLY A 119 5.96 6.24 17.89
CA GLY A 119 5.77 4.92 18.48
C GLY A 119 5.28 3.83 17.53
N PRO A 120 4.30 4.07 16.63
CA PRO A 120 3.78 3.04 15.73
C PRO A 120 4.87 2.43 14.84
N PHE A 121 5.66 3.25 14.15
CA PHE A 121 6.77 2.75 13.32
C PHE A 121 7.79 1.96 14.15
N LYS A 122 8.23 2.51 15.29
CA LYS A 122 9.20 1.85 16.18
C LYS A 122 8.74 0.48 16.67
N LYS A 123 7.43 0.29 16.87
CA LYS A 123 6.85 -0.96 17.35
C LYS A 123 6.67 -2.02 16.27
N THR A 124 6.58 -1.62 15.00
CA THR A 124 6.20 -2.51 13.90
C THR A 124 7.27 -2.68 12.83
N VAL A 125 8.39 -1.95 12.94
CA VAL A 125 9.46 -1.96 11.93
C VAL A 125 10.08 -3.34 11.72
N ASP A 126 10.15 -4.16 12.76
CA ASP A 126 10.63 -5.54 12.73
C ASP A 126 9.69 -6.51 12.00
N ALA A 127 8.41 -6.13 11.85
CA ALA A 127 7.39 -6.91 11.18
C ALA A 127 7.11 -6.45 9.73
N LEU A 128 7.75 -5.37 9.25
CA LEU A 128 7.59 -4.91 7.87
C LEU A 128 8.13 -5.97 6.89
N ALA A 129 7.33 -6.32 5.88
CA ALA A 129 7.72 -7.28 4.87
C ALA A 129 8.92 -6.79 4.05
N TRP A 130 9.83 -7.69 3.69
CA TRP A 130 10.86 -7.39 2.70
C TRP A 130 10.26 -7.29 1.30
N GLY A 131 10.93 -6.56 0.40
CA GLY A 131 10.39 -6.23 -0.92
C GLY A 131 9.13 -5.37 -0.83
N SER A 132 9.09 -4.44 0.12
CA SER A 132 7.99 -3.49 0.33
C SER A 132 8.55 -2.10 0.67
N TYR A 133 7.66 -1.13 0.83
CA TYR A 133 7.99 0.25 1.17
C TYR A 133 7.38 0.66 2.51
N ALA A 134 8.06 1.56 3.22
CA ALA A 134 7.46 2.35 4.28
C ALA A 134 7.50 3.83 3.91
N TRP A 135 6.38 4.51 4.13
CA TRP A 135 6.21 5.94 3.83
C TRP A 135 5.73 6.70 5.08
N PHE A 136 6.13 7.96 5.19
CA PHE A 136 5.82 8.80 6.35
C PHE A 136 5.22 10.12 5.88
N ALA A 137 4.03 10.46 6.36
CA ALA A 137 3.38 11.73 6.02
C ALA A 137 4.21 12.96 6.44
N ALA A 138 4.99 12.86 7.52
CA ALA A 138 5.91 13.89 7.98
C ALA A 138 7.16 14.08 7.10
N GLU A 139 7.51 13.08 6.27
CA GLU A 139 8.65 13.10 5.34
C GLU A 139 8.16 12.76 3.92
N PRO A 140 7.25 13.55 3.33
CA PRO A 140 6.37 13.09 2.24
C PRO A 140 7.09 12.76 0.94
N THR A 141 8.30 13.28 0.74
CA THR A 141 9.11 13.06 -0.48
C THR A 141 10.04 11.85 -0.38
N ASN A 142 10.04 11.13 0.74
CA ASN A 142 11.00 10.06 1.00
C ASN A 142 10.30 8.71 1.16
N LEU A 143 10.99 7.64 0.75
CA LEU A 143 10.58 6.26 1.01
C LEU A 143 11.69 5.49 1.68
N ILE A 144 11.32 4.65 2.65
CA ILE A 144 12.15 3.53 3.04
C ILE A 144 11.81 2.36 2.12
N VAL A 145 12.84 1.82 1.47
CA VAL A 145 12.73 0.57 0.70
C VAL A 145 13.23 -0.56 1.58
N LEU A 146 12.41 -1.59 1.83
CA LEU A 146 12.86 -2.85 2.42
C LEU A 146 13.21 -3.81 1.29
N SER A 147 14.49 -4.13 1.12
CA SER A 147 14.98 -4.92 -0.02
C SER A 147 15.45 -6.31 0.40
N GLN A 148 15.17 -7.29 -0.45
CA GLN A 148 15.77 -8.63 -0.35
C GLN A 148 17.15 -8.64 -1.03
N ALA A 149 17.97 -9.66 -0.72
CA ALA A 149 19.36 -9.76 -1.16
C ALA A 149 19.55 -9.68 -2.69
N GLU A 150 18.54 -10.12 -3.45
CA GLU A 150 18.52 -10.13 -4.92
C GLU A 150 18.19 -8.76 -5.52
N ASN A 151 17.62 -7.87 -4.72
CA ASN A 151 17.14 -6.55 -5.16
C ASN A 151 18.11 -5.41 -4.78
N ARG A 152 19.21 -5.72 -4.06
CA ARG A 152 20.46 -4.94 -3.83
C ARG A 152 21.25 -5.54 -2.64
N LEU A 153 22.57 -5.46 -2.49
CA LEU A 153 23.68 -5.01 -3.33
C LEU A 153 24.63 -6.20 -3.50
N LYS A 154 25.04 -6.51 -4.73
CA LYS A 154 26.47 -6.63 -5.09
C LYS A 154 26.66 -6.25 -6.56
N GLY A 155 27.46 -5.20 -6.79
CA GLY A 155 27.80 -4.69 -8.13
C GLY A 155 26.63 -4.08 -8.90
N LEU A 156 25.39 -4.20 -8.40
CA LEU A 156 24.29 -3.33 -8.77
C LEU A 156 24.67 -1.92 -8.35
N PRO A 157 24.62 -1.03 -9.35
CA PRO A 157 25.64 -0.04 -9.56
C PRO A 157 25.83 0.85 -8.35
#